data_AF-A0A355DWV6-F1
#
_entry.id   AF-A0A355DWV6-F1
#
_cell.length_a   1.000
_cell.length_b   1.000
_cell.length_c   1.000
_cell.angle_alpha   90.00
_cell.angle_beta   90.00
_cell.angle_gamma   90.00
#
_symmetry.space_group_name_H-M   'P 1'
#
loop_
_entity.id
_entity.type
_entity.pdbx_description
1 polymer ?
#
loop_
_entity_poly.entity_id
_entity_poly.type
_entity_poly.pdbx_seq_one_letter_code
_entity_poly.pdbx_strand_id
1 'polypeptide(L)'
;MVSSDCVIETEGYRAVFHLKSLHDSQEIIDLVVELVVNPKLRELSFKSVPAFIFVKDLKRLVSYFENHIESLKQNSSSESTVFIDYGLGFELQASGGSVVSETGSETEGTFTLLVMVNLGQPETESPQTYLGGESIVTLENIRNFISSVNQLLTELLQN
;
A
#
# COMPACT_ATOMS: atom_id res chain seq x y z
N MET A 1 -9.61 -12.36 -17.13
CA MET A 1 -8.30 -11.77 -16.80
C MET A 1 -8.57 -10.39 -16.24
N VAL A 2 -8.36 -10.20 -14.94
CA VAL A 2 -8.61 -8.94 -14.23
C VAL A 2 -7.27 -8.23 -14.04
N SER A 3 -7.21 -6.93 -14.37
CA SER A 3 -6.05 -6.07 -14.17
C SER A 3 -6.53 -4.78 -13.54
N SER A 4 -5.88 -4.36 -12.46
CA SER A 4 -6.26 -3.15 -11.72
C SER A 4 -5.02 -2.47 -11.15
N ASP A 5 -5.05 -1.14 -11.12
CA ASP A 5 -4.06 -0.32 -10.44
C ASP A 5 -4.70 0.22 -9.16
N CYS A 6 -4.16 -0.18 -8.01
CA CYS A 6 -4.54 0.40 -6.72
C CYS A 6 -3.48 1.42 -6.31
N VAL A 7 -3.89 2.62 -5.94
CA VAL A 7 -2.97 3.76 -5.77
C VAL A 7 -3.06 4.33 -4.36
N ILE A 8 -1.91 4.55 -3.73
CA ILE A 8 -1.76 5.39 -2.55
C ILE A 8 -1.03 6.66 -2.96
N GLU A 9 -1.69 7.80 -2.80
CA GLU A 9 -1.10 9.12 -3.07
C GLU A 9 -0.76 9.83 -1.76
N THR A 10 0.48 10.32 -1.67
CA THR A 10 1.02 11.07 -0.54
C THR A 10 1.52 12.43 -1.04
N GLU A 11 1.90 13.33 -0.12
CA GLU A 11 2.47 14.63 -0.52
C GLU A 11 3.80 14.49 -1.28
N GLY A 12 4.60 13.46 -0.98
CA GLY A 12 5.95 13.27 -1.49
C GLY A 12 6.08 12.24 -2.62
N TYR A 13 5.16 11.28 -2.71
CA TYR A 13 5.19 10.20 -3.69
C TYR A 13 3.81 9.58 -3.94
N ARG A 14 3.72 8.78 -5.01
CA ARG A 14 2.59 7.90 -5.31
C ARG A 14 3.08 6.46 -5.37
N ALA A 15 2.49 5.57 -4.58
CA ALA A 15 2.72 4.13 -4.67
C ALA A 15 1.60 3.50 -5.50
N VAL A 16 1.95 2.91 -6.64
CA VAL A 16 1.02 2.25 -7.57
C VAL A 16 1.23 0.74 -7.48
N PHE A 17 0.18 0.03 -7.10
CA PHE A 17 0.14 -1.43 -7.03
C PHE A 17 -0.49 -1.95 -8.31
N HIS A 18 0.34 -2.38 -9.25
CA HIS A 18 -0.09 -3.01 -10.49
C HIS A 18 -0.44 -4.47 -10.22
N LEU A 19 -1.73 -4.79 -10.23
CA LEU A 19 -2.27 -6.09 -9.86
C LEU A 19 -2.86 -6.76 -11.09
N LYS A 20 -2.39 -7.98 -11.40
CA LYS A 20 -2.86 -8.75 -12.56
C LYS A 20 -3.14 -10.20 -12.19
N SER A 21 -4.38 -10.65 -12.41
CA SER A 21 -4.74 -12.06 -12.24
C SER A 21 -4.34 -12.86 -13.48
N LEU A 22 -3.50 -13.89 -13.30
CA LEU A 22 -3.01 -14.73 -14.40
C LEU A 22 -3.88 -15.95 -14.72
N HIS A 23 -4.63 -16.53 -13.78
CA HIS A 23 -5.31 -17.82 -13.94
C HIS A 23 -6.55 -18.01 -13.03
N ASP A 24 -7.33 -19.09 -13.25
CA ASP A 24 -8.52 -19.52 -12.48
C ASP A 24 -8.27 -19.70 -10.96
N SER A 25 -7.01 -19.67 -10.51
CA SER A 25 -6.69 -19.66 -9.08
C SER A 25 -6.92 -18.25 -8.52
N GLN A 26 -8.05 -18.06 -7.85
CA GLN A 26 -8.42 -16.81 -7.18
C GLN A 26 -7.53 -16.44 -5.97
N GLU A 27 -6.47 -17.18 -5.67
CA GLU A 27 -5.68 -17.00 -4.45
C GLU A 27 -4.41 -16.15 -4.62
N ILE A 28 -3.83 -16.07 -5.81
CA ILE A 28 -2.54 -15.40 -6.08
C ILE A 28 -2.69 -14.45 -7.26
N ILE A 29 -2.10 -13.26 -7.15
CA ILE A 29 -2.15 -12.19 -8.14
C ILE A 29 -0.71 -11.71 -8.41
N ASP A 30 -0.37 -11.47 -9.67
CA ASP A 30 0.89 -10.81 -10.01
C ASP A 30 0.91 -9.39 -9.46
N LEU A 31 2.05 -9.00 -8.92
CA LEU A 31 2.26 -7.69 -8.33
C LEU A 31 3.54 -7.05 -8.88
N VAL A 32 3.42 -5.79 -9.31
CA VAL A 32 4.55 -4.86 -9.40
C VAL A 32 4.16 -3.60 -8.65
N VAL A 33 5.02 -3.14 -7.73
CA VAL A 33 4.81 -1.87 -7.03
C VAL A 33 5.70 -0.81 -7.66
N GLU A 34 5.11 0.27 -8.16
CA GLU A 34 5.82 1.44 -8.66
C GLU A 34 5.73 2.58 -7.64
N LEU A 35 6.88 3.07 -7.18
CA LEU A 35 7.00 4.28 -6.39
C LEU A 35 7.36 5.45 -7.32
N VAL A 36 6.43 6.38 -7.51
CA VAL A 36 6.61 7.59 -8.32
C VAL A 36 6.82 8.78 -7.40
N VAL A 37 7.98 9.43 -7.45
CA VAL A 37 8.25 10.64 -6.67
C VAL A 37 7.38 11.79 -7.19
N ASN A 38 6.90 12.66 -6.29
CA ASN A 38 6.12 13.82 -6.69
C ASN A 38 6.91 14.65 -7.73
N PRO A 39 6.38 14.86 -8.94
CA PRO A 39 7.12 15.52 -10.03
C PRO A 39 7.46 16.99 -9.70
N LYS A 40 6.78 17.62 -8.74
CA LYS A 40 7.15 18.94 -8.22
C LYS A 40 8.47 18.93 -7.44
N LEU A 41 8.88 17.76 -6.93
CA LEU A 41 10.17 17.55 -6.27
C LEU A 41 11.19 17.09 -7.30
N ARG A 42 10.90 15.98 -8.00
CA ARG A 42 11.76 15.40 -9.03
C ARG A 42 11.01 14.37 -9.87
N GLU A 43 11.31 14.28 -11.16
CA GLU A 43 10.79 13.23 -12.04
C GLU A 43 11.61 11.95 -11.87
N LEU A 44 11.23 11.11 -10.91
CA LEU A 44 11.83 9.79 -10.66
C LEU A 44 10.73 8.76 -10.39
N SER A 45 10.92 7.53 -10.89
CA SER A 45 10.14 6.39 -10.45
C SER A 45 10.98 5.13 -10.31
N PHE A 46 10.54 4.24 -9.42
CA PHE A 46 11.22 2.99 -9.10
C PHE A 46 10.19 1.88 -9.06
N LYS A 47 10.50 0.73 -9.68
CA LYS A 47 9.63 -0.44 -9.70
C LYS A 47 10.23 -1.55 -8.86
N SER A 48 9.38 -2.26 -8.15
CA SER A 48 9.78 -3.52 -7.55
C SER A 48 10.18 -4.52 -8.65
N VAL A 49 10.94 -5.53 -8.27
CA VAL A 49 11.00 -6.76 -9.07
C VAL A 49 9.57 -7.34 -9.19
N PRO A 50 9.25 -8.05 -10.29
CA PRO A 50 7.99 -8.78 -10.39
C PRO A 50 7.84 -9.74 -9.21
N ALA A 51 6.71 -9.63 -8.52
CA ALA A 51 6.35 -10.44 -7.37
C ALA A 51 4.94 -11.00 -7.55
N PHE A 52 4.49 -11.76 -6.56
CA PHE A 52 3.09 -12.14 -6.43
C PHE A 52 2.58 -11.71 -5.07
N ILE A 53 1.27 -11.53 -4.93
CA ILE A 53 0.63 -11.29 -3.65
C ILE A 53 -0.53 -12.27 -3.48
N PHE A 54 -0.67 -12.83 -2.27
CA PHE A 54 -1.84 -13.63 -1.96
C PHE A 54 -3.04 -12.73 -1.71
N VAL A 55 -4.24 -13.17 -2.11
CA VAL A 55 -5.50 -12.48 -1.80
C VAL A 55 -5.68 -12.25 -0.29
N LYS A 56 -5.22 -13.20 0.54
CA LYS A 56 -5.23 -13.03 2.01
C LYS A 56 -4.36 -11.86 2.48
N ASP A 57 -3.27 -11.55 1.78
CA ASP A 57 -2.37 -10.45 2.14
C ASP A 57 -2.94 -9.12 1.71
N LEU A 58 -3.65 -9.04 0.58
CA LEU A 58 -4.43 -7.87 0.21
C LEU A 58 -5.52 -7.56 1.24
N LYS A 59 -6.25 -8.58 1.70
CA LYS A 59 -7.23 -8.43 2.79
C LYS A 59 -6.55 -7.97 4.09
N ARG A 60 -5.38 -8.53 4.42
CA ARG A 60 -4.59 -8.10 5.58
C ARG A 60 -4.11 -6.66 5.45
N LEU A 61 -3.77 -6.20 4.25
CA LEU A 61 -3.38 -4.81 3.98
C LEU A 61 -4.56 -3.85 4.16
N VAL A 62 -5.77 -4.24 3.75
CA VAL A 62 -6.99 -3.46 4.05
C VAL A 62 -7.17 -3.34 5.56
N SER A 63 -7.18 -4.47 6.28
CA SER A 63 -7.32 -4.47 7.74
C SER A 63 -6.19 -3.73 8.44
N TYR A 64 -4.97 -3.74 7.89
CA TYR A 64 -3.84 -2.99 8.41
C TYR A 64 -4.14 -1.49 8.48
N PHE A 65 -4.65 -0.91 7.40
CA PHE A 65 -4.98 0.50 7.35
C PHE A 65 -6.17 0.83 8.24
N GLU A 66 -7.24 0.02 8.20
CA GLU A 66 -8.41 0.21 9.06
C GLU A 66 -8.00 0.23 10.54
N ASN A 67 -7.18 -0.74 10.97
CA ASN A 67 -6.69 -0.81 12.35
C ASN A 67 -5.80 0.38 12.71
N HIS A 68 -4.96 0.86 11.78
CA HIS A 68 -4.13 2.04 12.03
C HIS A 68 -4.99 3.29 12.23
N ILE A 69 -5.99 3.49 11.37
CA ILE A 69 -6.93 4.61 11.47
C ILE A 69 -7.68 4.57 12.81
N GLU A 70 -8.17 3.40 13.25
CA GLU A 70 -8.79 3.24 14.57
C GLU A 70 -7.82 3.58 15.71
N SER A 71 -6.57 3.16 15.59
CA SER A 71 -5.54 3.42 16.61
C SER A 71 -5.21 4.91 16.74
N LEU A 72 -5.17 5.64 15.62
CA LEU A 72 -4.92 7.09 15.62
C LEU A 72 -5.98 7.90 16.35
N LYS A 73 -7.24 7.42 16.39
CA LYS A 73 -8.32 8.08 17.15
C LYS A 73 -8.06 8.08 18.66
N GLN A 74 -7.36 7.06 19.13
CA GLN A 74 -7.05 6.88 20.54
C GLN A 74 -5.68 7.45 20.90
N ASN A 75 -4.73 7.41 19.96
CA ASN A 75 -3.36 7.87 20.15
C ASN A 75 -2.80 8.43 18.83
N SER A 76 -2.64 9.75 18.75
CA SER A 76 -2.07 10.44 17.57
C SER A 76 -0.63 10.02 17.27
N SER A 77 0.09 9.47 18.24
CA SER A 77 1.45 8.94 18.07
C SER A 77 1.48 7.43 17.83
N SER A 78 0.34 6.82 17.46
CA SER A 78 0.28 5.39 17.15
C SER A 78 1.20 5.05 15.97
N GLU A 79 1.92 3.95 16.10
CA GLU A 79 2.80 3.40 15.08
C GLU A 79 2.39 1.95 14.84
N SER A 80 2.15 1.62 13.58
CA SER A 80 1.87 0.25 13.18
C SER A 80 3.18 -0.51 12.98
N THR A 81 3.16 -1.81 13.26
CA THR A 81 4.24 -2.71 12.86
C THR A 81 4.44 -2.65 11.34
N VAL A 82 5.67 -2.89 10.87
CA VAL A 82 5.95 -3.00 9.43
C VAL A 82 5.11 -4.13 8.83
N PHE A 83 4.33 -3.78 7.81
CA PHE A 83 3.63 -4.73 6.96
C PHE A 83 4.62 -5.30 5.95
N ILE A 84 4.74 -6.63 5.93
CA ILE A 84 5.55 -7.38 4.97
C ILE A 84 4.63 -8.42 4.32
N ASP A 85 4.49 -8.36 3.00
CA ASP A 85 3.73 -9.36 2.25
C ASP A 85 4.54 -10.66 2.09
N TYR A 86 3.88 -11.81 1.89
CA TYR A 86 4.61 -13.08 1.75
C TYR A 86 5.39 -13.20 0.44
N GLY A 87 5.03 -12.42 -0.59
CA GLY A 87 5.74 -12.36 -1.86
C GLY A 87 6.92 -11.41 -1.86
N LEU A 88 7.14 -10.67 -0.76
CA LEU A 88 8.25 -9.73 -0.55
C LEU A 88 8.38 -8.70 -1.67
N GLY A 89 7.25 -8.23 -2.20
CA GLY A 89 7.21 -7.19 -3.23
C GLY A 89 7.43 -5.79 -2.65
N PHE A 90 6.95 -5.56 -1.43
CA PHE A 90 7.06 -4.27 -0.76
C PHE A 90 6.99 -4.41 0.78
N GLU A 91 7.42 -3.35 1.45
CA GLU A 91 7.21 -3.16 2.88
C GLU A 91 6.50 -1.82 3.10
N LEU A 92 5.69 -1.76 4.15
CA LEU A 92 4.91 -0.56 4.46
C LEU A 92 4.84 -0.33 5.95
N GLN A 93 4.94 0.92 6.37
CA GLN A 93 4.75 1.31 7.77
C GLN A 93 3.94 2.60 7.88
N ALA A 94 2.82 2.53 8.58
CA ALA A 94 2.02 3.68 8.96
C ALA A 94 2.40 4.14 10.37
N SER A 95 2.64 5.44 10.53
CA SER A 95 3.06 6.06 11.79
C SER A 95 2.38 7.42 11.95
N GLY A 96 2.18 7.85 13.20
CA GLY A 96 1.95 9.23 13.64
C GLY A 96 1.03 10.08 12.77
N GLY A 97 -0.12 10.48 13.32
CA GLY A 97 -1.10 11.26 12.57
C GLY A 97 -2.16 11.92 13.41
N SER A 98 -3.12 12.54 12.73
CA SER A 98 -4.29 13.17 13.33
C SER A 98 -5.54 12.74 12.58
N VAL A 99 -6.57 12.35 13.32
CA VAL A 99 -7.91 12.11 12.79
C VAL A 99 -8.82 13.17 13.40
N VAL A 100 -9.48 13.95 12.55
CA VAL A 100 -10.44 14.97 12.98
C VAL A 100 -11.85 14.44 12.74
N SER A 101 -12.62 14.32 13.82
CA SER A 101 -14.05 13.99 13.76
C SER A 101 -14.85 15.23 14.08
N GLU A 102 -15.35 15.94 13.07
CA GLU A 102 -16.11 17.18 13.28
C GLU A 102 -17.60 16.91 13.58
N THR A 103 -18.16 15.76 13.16
CA THR A 103 -19.62 15.54 13.22
C THR A 103 -20.07 14.08 13.42
N GLY A 104 -19.17 13.18 13.83
CA GLY A 104 -19.52 11.76 14.08
C GLY A 104 -19.42 10.85 12.86
N SER A 105 -19.17 11.40 11.67
CA SER A 105 -18.52 10.70 10.57
C SER A 105 -17.11 11.22 10.41
N GLU A 106 -16.10 10.38 10.61
CA GLU A 106 -14.71 10.75 10.44
C GLU A 106 -14.42 10.99 8.97
N THR A 107 -14.31 12.24 8.55
CA THR A 107 -14.07 12.57 7.14
C THR A 107 -12.62 12.94 6.87
N GLU A 108 -11.91 13.51 7.85
CA GLU A 108 -10.62 14.18 7.61
C GLU A 108 -9.53 13.71 8.57
N GLY A 109 -8.30 13.69 8.06
CA GLY A 109 -7.13 13.29 8.83
C GLY A 109 -5.96 12.93 7.94
N THR A 110 -4.79 12.87 8.56
CA THR A 110 -3.52 12.55 7.90
C THR A 110 -2.64 11.72 8.80
N PHE A 111 -1.78 10.89 8.22
CA PHE A 111 -0.72 10.21 8.95
C PHE A 111 0.51 10.04 8.05
N THR A 112 1.62 9.60 8.63
CA THR A 112 2.87 9.38 7.90
C THR A 112 2.91 7.94 7.37
N LEU A 113 3.26 7.78 6.11
CA LEU A 113 3.37 6.48 5.46
C LEU A 113 4.74 6.30 4.81
N LEU A 114 5.45 5.27 5.26
CA LEU A 114 6.62 4.73 4.60
C LEU A 114 6.21 3.60 3.66
N VAL A 115 6.60 3.68 2.40
CA VAL A 115 6.52 2.59 1.41
C VAL A 115 7.91 2.30 0.91
N MET A 116 8.34 1.04 1.01
CA MET A 116 9.60 0.53 0.49
C MET A 116 9.30 -0.51 -0.60
N VAL A 117 9.81 -0.31 -1.82
CA VAL A 117 9.69 -1.29 -2.92
C VAL A 117 10.95 -2.15 -3.01
N ASN A 118 10.77 -3.46 -3.21
CA ASN A 118 11.89 -4.39 -3.31
C ASN A 118 12.51 -4.34 -4.72
N LEU A 119 13.75 -3.86 -4.84
CA LEU A 119 14.51 -3.80 -6.10
C LEU A 119 15.24 -5.12 -6.44
N GLY A 120 15.07 -6.15 -5.60
CA GLY A 120 15.69 -7.45 -5.74
C GLY A 120 16.99 -7.56 -4.94
N GLN A 121 17.85 -8.49 -5.33
CA GLN A 121 19.11 -8.76 -4.64
C GLN A 121 20.28 -8.75 -5.63
N PRO A 122 21.49 -8.34 -5.18
CA PRO A 122 22.72 -8.63 -5.92
C PRO A 122 22.91 -10.14 -6.12
N GLU A 123 23.63 -10.54 -7.17
CA GLU A 123 23.79 -11.95 -7.58
C GLU A 123 24.37 -12.91 -6.52
N THR A 124 24.93 -12.40 -5.42
CA THR A 124 25.70 -13.17 -4.42
C THR A 124 25.03 -13.35 -3.06
N GLU A 125 23.69 -13.36 -3.00
CA GLU A 125 22.84 -13.53 -1.80
C GLU A 125 22.74 -12.31 -0.85
N SER A 126 21.75 -12.39 0.05
CA SER A 126 21.23 -11.42 1.03
C SER A 126 22.17 -10.27 1.47
N PRO A 127 21.64 -9.03 1.62
CA PRO A 127 20.22 -8.67 1.76
C PRO A 127 19.52 -8.24 0.46
N GLN A 128 18.17 -8.26 0.49
CA GLN A 128 17.34 -7.58 -0.50
C GLN A 128 17.60 -6.07 -0.45
N THR A 129 17.54 -5.42 -1.61
CA THR A 129 17.70 -3.98 -1.76
C THR A 129 16.33 -3.35 -1.86
N TYR A 130 16.03 -2.40 -0.97
CA TYR A 130 14.79 -1.66 -1.01
C TYR A 130 15.05 -0.18 -1.25
N LEU A 131 14.08 0.47 -1.91
CA LEU A 131 14.04 1.91 -2.05
C LEU A 131 12.63 2.38 -1.73
N GLY A 132 12.50 3.46 -0.97
CA GLY A 132 11.21 3.93 -0.54
C GLY A 132 11.10 5.42 -0.35
N GLY A 133 9.89 5.83 0.02
CA GLY A 133 9.56 7.19 0.39
C GLY A 133 8.72 7.20 1.66
N GLU A 134 8.96 8.20 2.50
CA GLU A 134 8.15 8.51 3.67
C GLU A 134 7.49 9.86 3.45
N SER A 135 6.18 9.94 3.62
CA SER A 135 5.44 11.18 3.44
C SER A 135 4.05 11.14 4.08
N ILE A 136 3.39 12.29 4.14
CA ILE A 136 2.06 12.44 4.69
C ILE A 136 1.02 11.91 3.69
N VAL A 137 0.10 11.09 4.16
CA VAL A 137 -1.05 10.57 3.42
C VAL A 137 -2.35 10.99 4.10
N THR A 138 -3.40 11.26 3.32
CA THR A 138 -4.74 11.59 3.84
C THR A 138 -5.58 10.34 4.07
N LEU A 139 -6.54 10.41 4.99
CA LEU A 139 -7.53 9.32 5.18
C LEU A 139 -8.35 9.06 3.92
N GLU A 140 -8.67 10.10 3.15
CA GLU A 140 -9.35 9.98 1.86
C GLU A 140 -8.56 9.10 0.88
N ASN A 141 -7.27 9.37 0.71
CA ASN A 141 -6.42 8.60 -0.19
C ASN A 141 -6.32 7.13 0.22
N ILE A 142 -6.24 6.85 1.52
CA ILE A 142 -6.23 5.48 2.05
C ILE A 142 -7.58 4.78 1.83
N ARG A 143 -8.70 5.49 2.02
CA ARG A 143 -10.04 4.93 1.76
C ARG A 143 -10.27 4.65 0.28
N ASN A 144 -9.77 5.52 -0.60
CA ASN A 144 -9.79 5.30 -2.05
C ASN A 144 -8.97 4.06 -2.43
N PHE A 145 -7.79 3.89 -1.83
CA PHE A 145 -6.97 2.68 -1.98
C PHE A 145 -7.72 1.42 -1.50
N ILE A 146 -8.26 1.44 -0.28
CA ILE A 146 -9.03 0.32 0.30
C ILE A 146 -10.22 -0.03 -0.60
N SER A 147 -10.96 0.98 -1.09
CA SER A 147 -12.09 0.78 -1.99
C SER A 147 -11.66 0.11 -3.30
N SER A 148 -10.54 0.55 -3.88
CA SER A 148 -9.96 -0.04 -5.10
C SER A 148 -9.56 -1.50 -4.90
N VAL A 149 -8.91 -1.81 -3.77
CA VAL A 149 -8.54 -3.19 -3.42
C VAL A 149 -9.79 -4.05 -3.21
N ASN A 150 -10.80 -3.55 -2.50
CA ASN A 150 -12.06 -4.29 -2.27
C ASN A 150 -12.85 -4.52 -3.56
N GLN A 151 -12.83 -3.58 -4.50
CA GLN A 151 -13.41 -3.76 -5.82
C GLN A 151 -12.70 -4.89 -6.56
N LEU A 152 -11.36 -4.87 -6.62
CA LEU A 152 -10.56 -5.95 -7.22
C LEU A 152 -10.89 -7.31 -6.57
N LEU A 153 -10.94 -7.37 -5.24
CA LEU A 153 -11.28 -8.60 -4.52
C LEU A 153 -12.68 -9.12 -4.85
N THR A 154 -13.63 -8.22 -5.09
CA THR A 154 -14.99 -8.59 -5.50
C THR A 154 -15.01 -9.15 -6.92
N GLU A 155 -14.29 -8.50 -7.86
CA GLU A 155 -14.17 -8.94 -9.25
C GLU A 155 -13.48 -10.32 -9.36
N LEU A 156 -12.53 -10.60 -8.48
CA LEU A 156 -11.87 -11.91 -8.41
C LEU A 156 -12.78 -13.04 -7.95
N LEU A 157 -13.78 -12.76 -7.10
CA LEU A 157 -14.73 -13.77 -6.62
C LEU A 157 -15.85 -14.10 -7.62
N GLN A 158 -16.10 -13.21 -8.58
CA GLN A 158 -17.16 -13.35 -9.58
C GLN A 158 -16.72 -14.08 -10.86
N ASN A 159 -15.41 -14.24 -11.07
CA ASN A 159 -14.81 -14.93 -12.22
C ASN A 159 -14.25 -16.29 -11.82
#